data_AF-A0A1H8NLF7-F1
#
_entry.id   AF-A0A1H8NLF7-F1
#
_cell.length_a   1.000
_cell.length_b   1.000
_cell.length_c   1.000
_cell.angle_alpha   90.00
_cell.angle_beta   90.00
_cell.angle_gamma   90.00
#
_symmetry.space_group_name_H-M   'P 1'
#
loop_
_entity.id
_entity.type
_entity.pdbx_description
1 polymer ?
#
loop_
_entity_poly.entity_id
_entity_poly.type
_entity_poly.pdbx_seq_one_letter_code
_entity_poly.pdbx_strand_id
1 'polypeptide(L)'
;MKKTFAKDLERAIIEELEQLKKRTPELTCLWDLLLVLQEEFIQVLQSDEPASLEIGRLTGSDEDWKQVHAYIAGMEGAVLQRAIPLWTIYSLLERAAQYYHQAGVNSAYPKEKAWYLSLEQIKLMEKRKVGGAVRTVHNHLWGQLGFAPFMIGKE
;
A
#
# COMPACT_ATOMS: atom_id res chain seq x y z
N MET A 1 -5.90 23.11 -0.47
CA MET A 1 -6.56 21.90 -0.99
C MET A 1 -7.09 21.12 0.21
N LYS A 2 -8.37 20.72 0.25
CA LYS A 2 -9.03 20.33 1.51
C LYS A 2 -8.53 18.96 2.00
N LYS A 3 -8.02 18.90 3.25
CA LYS A 3 -7.72 17.66 4.00
C LYS A 3 -8.87 16.62 3.92
N THR A 4 -10.09 17.07 3.64
CA THR A 4 -11.27 16.24 3.35
C THR A 4 -11.02 15.22 2.23
N PHE A 5 -10.51 15.65 1.06
CA PHE A 5 -10.30 14.71 -0.05
C PHE A 5 -9.23 13.65 0.28
N ALA A 6 -8.14 14.05 0.94
CA ALA A 6 -7.13 13.10 1.39
C ALA A 6 -7.75 12.03 2.32
N LYS A 7 -8.59 12.45 3.28
CA LYS A 7 -9.29 11.51 4.16
C LYS A 7 -10.25 10.59 3.40
N ASP A 8 -11.00 11.13 2.44
CA ASP A 8 -11.93 10.33 1.64
C ASP A 8 -11.19 9.31 0.76
N LEU A 9 -10.06 9.69 0.18
CA LEU A 9 -9.17 8.80 -0.57
C LEU A 9 -8.66 7.65 0.32
N GLU A 10 -8.11 7.97 1.49
CA GLU A 10 -7.58 6.95 2.41
C GLU A 10 -8.69 6.04 2.95
N ARG A 11 -9.90 6.56 3.18
CA ARG A 11 -11.07 5.75 3.55
C ARG A 11 -11.49 4.80 2.44
N ALA A 12 -11.50 5.27 1.19
CA ALA A 12 -11.79 4.40 0.05
C ALA A 12 -10.75 3.26 -0.06
N ILE A 13 -9.48 3.52 0.29
CA ILE A 13 -8.45 2.47 0.36
C ILE A 13 -8.77 1.45 1.46
N ILE A 14 -9.22 1.89 2.65
CA ILE A 14 -9.67 0.97 3.71
C ILE A 14 -10.84 0.10 3.23
N GLU A 15 -11.85 0.72 2.62
CA GLU A 15 -13.03 -0.01 2.12
C GLU A 15 -12.62 -1.06 1.07
N GLU A 16 -11.70 -0.72 0.16
CA GLU A 16 -11.17 -1.69 -0.81
C GLU A 16 -10.35 -2.78 -0.12
N LEU A 17 -9.51 -2.47 0.86
CA LEU A 17 -8.76 -3.46 1.65
C LEU A 17 -9.70 -4.45 2.33
N GLU A 18 -10.80 -3.99 2.93
CA GLU A 18 -11.80 -4.86 3.53
C GLU A 18 -12.49 -5.76 2.49
N GLN A 19 -12.79 -5.24 1.30
CA GLN A 19 -13.34 -6.04 0.21
C GLN A 19 -12.36 -7.09 -0.30
N LEU A 20 -11.08 -6.71 -0.49
CA LEU A 20 -10.02 -7.63 -0.89
C LEU A 20 -9.80 -8.71 0.16
N LYS A 21 -9.86 -8.36 1.46
CA LYS A 21 -9.80 -9.34 2.56
C LYS A 21 -10.94 -10.35 2.52
N LYS A 22 -12.16 -9.92 2.22
CA LYS A 22 -13.31 -10.83 2.05
C LYS A 22 -13.16 -11.74 0.83
N ARG A 23 -12.59 -11.23 -0.27
CA ARG A 23 -12.38 -11.99 -1.52
C ARG A 23 -11.19 -12.93 -1.47
N THR A 24 -10.15 -12.58 -0.71
CA THR A 24 -8.91 -13.35 -0.55
C THR A 24 -8.53 -13.49 0.92
N PRO A 25 -9.33 -14.23 1.71
CA PRO A 25 -9.07 -14.44 3.13
C PRO A 25 -7.73 -15.15 3.39
N GLU A 26 -7.20 -15.87 2.41
CA GLU A 26 -5.89 -16.49 2.47
C GLU A 26 -4.74 -15.48 2.54
N LEU A 27 -4.96 -14.20 2.22
CA LEU A 27 -3.97 -13.11 2.35
C LEU A 27 -4.20 -12.26 3.61
N THR A 28 -4.99 -12.75 4.57
CA THR A 28 -5.41 -11.99 5.77
C THR A 28 -4.24 -11.34 6.52
N CYS A 29 -3.10 -12.00 6.67
CA CYS A 29 -1.94 -11.42 7.36
C CYS A 29 -1.45 -10.10 6.72
N LEU A 30 -1.45 -10.02 5.39
CA LEU A 30 -1.13 -8.77 4.67
C LEU A 30 -2.24 -7.73 4.86
N TRP A 31 -3.49 -8.14 4.72
CA TRP A 31 -4.63 -7.23 4.81
C TRP A 31 -4.78 -6.61 6.19
N ASP A 32 -4.58 -7.39 7.25
CA ASP A 32 -4.62 -6.90 8.63
C ASP A 32 -3.53 -5.88 8.89
N LEU A 33 -2.30 -6.15 8.45
CA LEU A 33 -1.21 -5.18 8.55
C LEU A 33 -1.56 -3.89 7.81
N LEU A 34 -1.97 -3.98 6.55
CA LEU A 34 -2.29 -2.80 5.74
C LEU A 34 -3.47 -1.99 6.30
N LEU A 35 -4.51 -2.64 6.85
CA LEU A 35 -5.62 -1.96 7.50
C LEU A 35 -5.13 -1.15 8.71
N VAL A 36 -4.30 -1.74 9.57
CA VAL A 36 -3.71 -1.05 10.73
C VAL A 36 -2.89 0.16 10.27
N LEU A 37 -2.00 -0.01 9.30
CA LEU A 37 -1.18 1.09 8.77
C LEU A 37 -2.07 2.21 8.18
N GLN A 38 -3.15 1.83 7.51
CA GLN A 38 -4.06 2.77 6.87
C GLN A 38 -4.92 3.55 7.87
N GLU A 39 -5.34 2.92 8.96
CA GLU A 39 -6.00 3.59 10.08
C GLU A 39 -5.06 4.60 10.76
N GLU A 40 -3.82 4.20 11.00
CA GLU A 40 -2.78 5.07 11.56
C GLU A 40 -2.52 6.28 10.66
N PHE A 41 -2.46 6.05 9.34
CA PHE A 41 -2.32 7.12 8.36
C PHE A 41 -3.50 8.10 8.39
N ILE A 42 -4.74 7.62 8.58
CA ILE A 42 -5.91 8.49 8.74
C ILE A 42 -5.82 9.32 10.02
N GLN A 43 -5.35 8.75 11.14
CA GLN A 43 -5.16 9.51 12.38
C GLN A 43 -4.19 10.67 12.17
N VAL A 44 -3.09 10.42 11.44
CA VAL A 44 -2.13 11.45 11.05
C VAL A 44 -2.78 12.55 10.20
N LEU A 45 -3.65 12.21 9.24
CA LEU A 45 -4.41 13.20 8.45
C LEU A 45 -5.44 14.00 9.27
N GLN A 46 -5.87 13.47 10.43
CA GLN A 46 -6.79 14.14 11.33
C GLN A 46 -6.12 15.16 12.23
N SER A 47 -4.80 15.06 12.44
CA SER A 47 -4.05 16.06 13.20
C SER A 47 -4.09 17.43 12.53
N ASP A 48 -4.34 18.47 13.33
CA ASP A 48 -4.38 19.86 12.85
C ASP A 48 -2.98 20.38 12.52
N GLU A 49 -1.97 19.92 13.25
CA GLU A 49 -0.56 20.18 12.95
C GLU A 49 0.09 19.00 12.25
N PRO A 50 1.04 19.23 11.32
CA PRO A 50 1.91 18.17 10.83
C PRO A 50 2.76 17.68 12.01
N ALA A 51 2.29 16.65 12.69
CA ALA A 51 3.02 15.97 13.75
C ALA A 51 4.30 15.36 13.16
N SER A 52 5.29 15.12 14.02
CA SER A 52 6.43 14.28 13.65
C SER A 52 5.90 12.93 13.16
N LEU A 53 6.15 12.60 11.90
CA LEU A 53 5.74 11.33 11.32
C LEU A 53 6.63 10.23 11.88
N GLU A 54 6.06 9.39 12.74
CA GLU A 54 6.71 8.15 13.16
C GLU A 54 6.65 7.15 12.00
N ILE A 55 7.64 7.24 11.10
CA ILE A 55 7.68 6.45 9.85
C ILE A 55 7.43 4.96 10.13
N GLY A 56 8.08 4.38 11.16
CA GLY A 56 7.92 2.97 11.50
C GLY A 56 6.49 2.58 11.90
N ARG A 57 5.72 3.49 12.51
CA ARG A 57 4.31 3.26 12.85
C ARG A 57 3.41 3.24 11.62
N LEU A 58 3.74 4.07 10.62
CA LEU A 58 2.96 4.21 9.39
C LEU A 58 3.34 3.18 8.32
N THR A 59 4.57 2.68 8.34
CA THR A 59 5.04 1.70 7.35
C THR A 59 5.10 0.28 7.90
N GLY A 60 4.90 0.08 9.20
CA GLY A 60 5.10 -1.21 9.87
C GLY A 60 6.58 -1.53 10.09
N SER A 61 6.86 -2.47 10.99
CA SER A 61 8.22 -2.89 11.30
C SER A 61 8.77 -3.85 10.24
N ASP A 62 10.09 -3.98 10.17
CA ASP A 62 10.71 -4.97 9.28
C ASP A 62 10.33 -6.41 9.64
N GLU A 63 10.07 -6.69 10.92
CA GLU A 63 9.67 -8.03 11.36
C GLU A 63 8.24 -8.36 10.92
N ASP A 64 7.31 -7.40 10.98
CA ASP A 64 5.93 -7.59 10.46
C ASP A 64 5.97 -7.93 8.97
N TRP A 65 6.74 -7.17 8.18
CA TRP A 65 6.86 -7.42 6.75
C TRP A 65 7.56 -8.73 6.44
N LYS A 66 8.56 -9.12 7.22
CA LYS A 66 9.23 -10.42 7.08
C LYS A 66 8.24 -11.56 7.32
N GLN A 67 7.39 -11.47 8.33
CA GLN A 67 6.33 -12.45 8.58
C GLN A 67 5.34 -12.53 7.42
N VAL A 68 4.86 -11.38 6.93
CA VAL A 68 3.96 -11.31 5.76
C VAL A 68 4.60 -11.97 4.53
N HIS A 69 5.86 -11.63 4.21
CA HIS A 69 6.54 -12.19 3.06
C HIS A 69 6.80 -13.69 3.19
N ALA A 70 7.19 -14.17 4.38
CA ALA A 70 7.37 -15.59 4.65
C ALA A 70 6.05 -16.35 4.53
N TYR A 71 4.97 -15.78 5.06
CA TYR A 71 3.63 -16.34 4.97
C TYR A 71 3.21 -16.51 3.50
N ILE A 72 3.31 -15.44 2.69
CA ILE A 72 2.96 -15.47 1.27
C ILE A 72 3.85 -16.44 0.48
N ALA A 73 5.15 -16.49 0.77
CA ALA A 73 6.09 -17.39 0.11
C ALA A 73 5.79 -18.87 0.37
N GLY A 74 5.24 -19.20 1.55
CA GLY A 74 4.83 -20.56 1.90
C GLY A 74 3.49 -20.99 1.32
N MET A 75 2.76 -20.11 0.61
CA MET A 75 1.45 -20.43 0.06
C MET A 75 1.54 -21.21 -1.25
N GLU A 76 0.94 -22.39 -1.28
CA GLU A 76 0.77 -23.19 -2.50
C GLU A 76 -0.60 -22.92 -3.17
N GLY A 77 -0.85 -23.48 -4.35
CA GLY A 77 -2.18 -23.43 -4.99
C GLY A 77 -2.44 -22.19 -5.86
N ALA A 78 -3.65 -21.63 -5.80
CA ALA A 78 -4.21 -20.66 -6.76
C ALA A 78 -3.50 -19.28 -6.81
N VAL A 79 -2.31 -19.24 -7.41
CA VAL A 79 -1.42 -18.07 -7.44
C VAL A 79 -2.03 -16.89 -8.21
N LEU A 80 -2.72 -17.15 -9.31
CA LEU A 80 -3.32 -16.09 -10.14
C LEU A 80 -4.42 -15.33 -9.39
N GLN A 81 -5.20 -16.02 -8.56
CA GLN A 81 -6.26 -15.42 -7.75
C GLN A 81 -5.70 -14.44 -6.70
N ARG A 82 -4.46 -14.68 -6.24
CA ARG A 82 -3.73 -13.81 -5.29
C ARG A 82 -3.05 -12.63 -5.99
N ALA A 83 -2.62 -12.82 -7.24
CA ALA A 83 -1.86 -11.81 -7.97
C ALA A 83 -2.67 -10.53 -8.25
N ILE A 84 -3.95 -10.67 -8.61
CA ILE A 84 -4.83 -9.53 -8.92
C ILE A 84 -5.05 -8.63 -7.70
N PRO A 85 -5.52 -9.12 -6.53
CA PRO A 85 -5.66 -8.32 -5.30
C PRO A 85 -4.38 -7.60 -4.88
N LEU A 86 -3.22 -8.30 -4.94
CA LEU A 86 -1.93 -7.70 -4.62
C LEU A 86 -1.56 -6.57 -5.57
N TRP A 87 -1.83 -6.75 -6.87
CA TRP A 87 -1.61 -5.71 -7.87
C TRP A 87 -2.54 -4.52 -7.69
N THR A 88 -3.81 -4.78 -7.32
CA THR A 88 -4.79 -3.73 -7.01
C THR A 88 -4.28 -2.83 -5.89
N ILE A 89 -3.89 -3.40 -4.75
CA ILE A 89 -3.40 -2.57 -3.64
C ILE A 89 -2.08 -1.87 -3.97
N TYR A 90 -1.17 -2.53 -4.69
CA TYR A 90 0.07 -1.92 -5.17
C TYR A 90 -0.18 -0.68 -6.03
N SER A 91 -1.18 -0.76 -6.91
CA SER A 91 -1.60 0.34 -7.79
C SER A 91 -2.33 1.45 -7.03
N LEU A 92 -3.12 1.11 -6.01
CA LEU A 92 -3.79 2.11 -5.17
C LEU A 92 -2.79 2.93 -4.36
N LEU A 93 -1.78 2.28 -3.78
CA LEU A 93 -0.69 2.97 -3.06
C LEU A 93 0.11 3.89 -3.99
N GLU A 94 0.33 3.49 -5.24
CA GLU A 94 0.92 4.37 -6.25
C GLU A 94 0.08 5.61 -6.53
N ARG A 95 -1.23 5.44 -6.76
CA ARG A 95 -2.15 6.56 -7.01
C ARG A 95 -2.23 7.49 -5.80
N ALA A 96 -2.22 6.95 -4.59
CA ALA A 96 -2.17 7.74 -3.36
C ALA A 96 -0.87 8.55 -3.27
N ALA A 97 0.28 7.93 -3.55
CA ALA A 97 1.56 8.63 -3.60
C ALA A 97 1.55 9.76 -4.64
N GLN A 98 1.07 9.50 -5.86
CA GLN A 98 0.94 10.51 -6.92
C GLN A 98 0.04 11.68 -6.50
N TYR A 99 -1.08 11.40 -5.81
CA TYR A 99 -1.93 12.44 -5.25
C TYR A 99 -1.17 13.33 -4.26
N TYR A 100 -0.45 12.73 -3.30
CA TYR A 100 0.32 13.50 -2.32
C TYR A 100 1.46 14.30 -2.97
N HIS A 101 2.13 13.74 -3.97
CA HIS A 101 3.12 14.45 -4.76
C HIS A 101 2.51 15.70 -5.40
N GLN A 102 1.40 15.54 -6.11
CA GLN A 102 0.69 16.62 -6.79
C GLN A 102 0.18 17.67 -5.80
N ALA A 103 -0.33 17.26 -4.64
CA ALA A 103 -0.77 18.16 -3.58
C ALA A 103 0.41 18.97 -3.00
N GLY A 104 1.57 18.34 -2.82
CA GLY A 104 2.79 19.00 -2.35
C GLY A 104 3.36 20.00 -3.35
N VAL A 105 3.49 19.59 -4.62
CA VAL A 105 4.02 20.47 -5.69
C VAL A 105 3.12 21.69 -5.91
N ASN A 106 1.80 21.54 -5.78
CA ASN A 106 0.84 22.64 -5.95
C ASN A 106 0.59 23.47 -4.68
N SER A 107 1.19 23.14 -3.55
CA SER A 107 1.04 23.96 -2.34
C SER A 107 1.91 25.21 -2.43
N ALA A 108 1.28 26.36 -2.16
CA ALA A 108 1.96 27.65 -2.07
C ALA A 108 2.75 27.81 -0.75
N TYR A 109 2.48 26.99 0.26
CA TYR A 109 3.06 27.11 1.59
C TYR A 109 4.16 26.06 1.82
N PRO A 110 5.41 26.45 2.15
CA PRO A 110 6.51 25.50 2.30
C PRO A 110 6.25 24.37 3.31
N LYS A 111 5.57 24.69 4.43
CA LYS A 111 5.23 23.72 5.48
C LYS A 111 4.25 22.65 4.98
N GLU A 112 3.22 23.05 4.24
CA GLU A 112 2.25 22.12 3.63
C GLU A 112 2.88 21.30 2.52
N LYS A 113 3.74 21.91 1.70
CA LYS A 113 4.52 21.20 0.68
C LYS A 113 5.36 20.09 1.30
N ALA A 114 6.15 20.41 2.32
CA ALA A 114 6.98 19.43 3.03
C ALA A 114 6.13 18.32 3.67
N TRP A 115 4.99 18.67 4.24
CA TRP A 115 4.04 17.70 4.80
C TRP A 115 3.55 16.70 3.76
N TYR A 116 2.98 17.17 2.64
CA TYR A 116 2.47 16.30 1.58
C TYR A 116 3.55 15.43 0.95
N LEU A 117 4.74 15.98 0.69
CA LEU A 117 5.86 15.18 0.18
C LEU A 117 6.32 14.12 1.19
N SER A 118 6.18 14.37 2.48
CA SER A 118 6.47 13.34 3.49
C SER A 118 5.44 12.22 3.46
N LEU A 119 4.14 12.54 3.28
CA LEU A 119 3.08 11.56 3.10
C LEU A 119 3.27 10.72 1.82
N GLU A 120 3.70 11.35 0.72
CA GLU A 120 4.11 10.64 -0.49
C GLU A 120 5.19 9.59 -0.19
N GLN A 121 6.25 9.96 0.55
CA GLN A 121 7.32 9.03 0.90
C GLN A 121 6.81 7.83 1.70
N ILE A 122 5.89 8.03 2.65
CA ILE A 122 5.26 6.94 3.40
C ILE A 122 4.53 5.98 2.44
N LYS A 123 3.70 6.50 1.53
CA LYS A 123 2.99 5.66 0.54
C LYS A 123 3.93 4.93 -0.41
N LEU A 124 5.04 5.54 -0.82
CA LEU A 124 6.06 4.88 -1.63
C LEU A 124 6.78 3.76 -0.86
N MET A 125 7.01 3.93 0.45
CA MET A 125 7.57 2.89 1.31
C MET A 125 6.61 1.71 1.46
N GLU A 126 5.34 1.96 1.78
CA GLU A 126 4.27 0.94 1.81
C GLU A 126 4.20 0.20 0.47
N LYS A 127 4.14 0.93 -0.65
CA LYS A 127 4.12 0.37 -2.01
C LYS A 127 5.31 -0.55 -2.25
N ARG A 128 6.52 -0.16 -1.83
CA ARG A 128 7.73 -0.97 -2.01
C ARG A 128 7.64 -2.28 -1.22
N LYS A 129 7.13 -2.23 0.00
CA LYS A 129 6.93 -3.41 0.84
C LYS A 129 5.89 -4.35 0.24
N VAL A 130 4.73 -3.86 -0.16
CA VAL A 130 3.72 -4.61 -0.94
C VAL A 130 4.32 -5.17 -2.24
N GLY A 131 5.17 -4.40 -2.92
CA GLY A 131 5.89 -4.82 -4.12
C GLY A 131 6.77 -6.05 -3.91
N GLY A 132 7.30 -6.26 -2.69
CA GLY A 132 7.96 -7.51 -2.31
C GLY A 132 7.02 -8.72 -2.38
N ALA A 133 5.80 -8.58 -1.85
CA ALA A 133 4.78 -9.63 -1.89
C ALA A 133 4.31 -9.90 -3.32
N VAL A 134 4.09 -8.84 -4.12
CA VAL A 134 3.77 -8.97 -5.56
C VAL A 134 4.85 -9.77 -6.28
N ARG A 135 6.14 -9.47 -6.04
CA ARG A 135 7.26 -10.20 -6.66
C ARG A 135 7.31 -11.66 -6.25
N THR A 136 7.05 -11.99 -5.00
CA THR A 136 6.97 -13.38 -4.54
C THR A 136 5.91 -14.16 -5.32
N VAL A 137 4.71 -13.61 -5.45
CA VAL A 137 3.61 -14.23 -6.20
C VAL A 137 3.91 -14.29 -7.70
N HIS A 138 4.51 -13.23 -8.26
CA HIS A 138 4.93 -13.18 -9.67
C HIS A 138 5.97 -14.24 -10.00
N ASN A 139 7.00 -14.40 -9.17
CA ASN A 139 8.03 -15.43 -9.34
C ASN A 139 7.44 -16.84 -9.25
N HIS A 140 6.48 -17.04 -8.35
CA HIS A 140 5.80 -18.34 -8.25
C HIS A 140 4.94 -18.64 -9.49
N LEU A 141 4.21 -17.64 -10.03
CA LEU A 141 3.52 -17.76 -11.31
C LEU A 141 4.47 -18.08 -12.46
N TRP A 142 5.62 -17.42 -12.52
CA TRP A 142 6.64 -17.72 -13.52
C TRP A 142 7.09 -19.18 -13.43
N GLY A 143 7.41 -19.67 -12.23
CA GLY A 143 7.78 -21.07 -12.02
C GLY A 143 6.71 -22.07 -12.51
N GLN A 144 5.43 -21.75 -12.33
CA GLN A 144 4.31 -22.59 -12.77
C GLN A 144 4.07 -22.53 -14.29
N LEU A 145 4.17 -21.35 -14.89
CA LEU A 145 3.86 -21.14 -16.31
C LEU A 145 5.02 -21.52 -17.23
N GLY A 146 6.26 -21.56 -16.73
CA GLY A 146 7.47 -21.79 -17.52
C GLY A 146 7.91 -20.57 -18.35
N PHE A 147 7.22 -19.45 -18.24
CA PHE A 147 7.58 -18.16 -18.83
C PHE A 147 7.16 -17.01 -17.90
N ALA A 148 7.81 -15.86 -18.06
CA ALA A 148 7.51 -14.70 -17.23
C ALA A 148 6.08 -14.21 -17.50
N PRO A 149 5.19 -14.17 -16.49
CA PRO A 149 3.84 -13.68 -16.69
C PRO A 149 3.93 -12.20 -17.00
N PHE A 150 3.51 -11.82 -18.20
CA PHE A 150 3.27 -10.43 -18.59
C PHE A 150 2.03 -9.96 -17.83
N MET A 151 2.19 -9.64 -16.55
CA MET A 151 1.11 -9.03 -15.77
C MET A 151 0.70 -7.73 -16.49
N ILE A 152 -0.60 -7.63 -16.75
CA ILE A 152 -1.27 -6.53 -17.44
C ILE A 152 -0.79 -5.19 -16.85
N GLY A 153 -0.22 -4.32 -17.68
CA GLY A 153 0.24 -2.99 -17.27
C GLY A 153 1.70 -2.64 -17.57
N LYS A 154 2.34 -3.26 -18.58
CA LYS A 154 3.50 -2.61 -19.23
C LYS A 154 3.01 -1.56 -20.21
N GLU A 155 2.46 -0.47 -19.67
CA GLU A 155 2.45 0.87 -20.26
C GLU A 155 2.61 1.90 -19.14
#